data_AF-B3RWX3-F1
#
_entry.id   AF-B3RWX3-F1
#
_cell.length_a   1.000
_cell.length_b   1.000
_cell.length_c   1.000
_cell.angle_alpha   90.00
_cell.angle_beta   90.00
_cell.angle_gamma   90.00
#
_symmetry.space_group_name_H-M   'P 1'
#
loop_
_entity.id
_entity.type
_entity.pdbx_description
1 polymer ?
#
loop_
_entity_poly.entity_id
_entity_poly.type
_entity_poly.pdbx_seq_one_letter_code
_entity_poly.pdbx_strand_id
1 'polypeptide(L)'
;MEDGNVGLYLSKDSEYPGSNELINLMLDSTLSSPQTWFSYITQQYYECMIPLLSQILFNHYLNFYPCILFRLLVFFNPFHQQYTFINHAFAGLAGTLVLWLQFESQIVVLLVETWIGYVIIRFFDRHRGIIMALVSVCYLMLCEFEIIYLESWQRLRGIEMVLAMKLIALAVDVDSKEDLRWSYAICKSLILGFICLIISTCVSSGLREHSNNNKWIIAWLSALSFRFSHYFVCLTSEATSLASGYFNEPHEDNESLDWQHEVVKPSRIELPRSLVEVVIYWNMPIHWMLKKYIYQPSITGGKWFAVFATYFASALLHGLNFSLSAILLSIGVYAYIEHANSDDSRESDIS
;
A
#
# COMPACT_ATOMS: atom_id res chain seq x y z
N MET A 1 61.97 45.60 11.03
CA MET A 1 62.66 44.31 10.97
C MET A 1 61.85 43.34 11.80
N GLU A 2 61.55 42.20 11.20
CA GLU A 2 60.56 41.19 11.59
C GLU A 2 60.77 40.52 12.97
N ASP A 3 59.63 40.05 13.48
CA ASP A 3 59.33 38.83 14.25
C ASP A 3 59.81 38.56 15.70
N GLY A 4 58.85 38.14 16.52
CA GLY A 4 58.99 36.89 17.30
C GLY A 4 58.60 36.86 18.80
N ASN A 5 57.76 35.86 19.13
CA ASN A 5 57.55 35.15 20.42
C ASN A 5 56.66 35.78 21.53
N VAL A 6 55.52 35.16 21.90
CA VAL A 6 55.22 33.83 22.52
C VAL A 6 55.40 33.85 24.04
N GLY A 7 54.27 33.61 24.72
CA GLY A 7 54.09 33.67 26.16
C GLY A 7 54.67 32.49 26.94
N LEU A 8 54.76 32.73 28.25
CA LEU A 8 55.42 31.91 29.25
C LEU A 8 54.48 31.81 30.47
N TYR A 9 54.62 30.69 31.20
CA TYR A 9 54.17 30.37 32.58
C TYR A 9 52.99 29.39 32.78
N LEU A 10 53.36 28.09 32.88
CA LEU A 10 53.32 27.21 34.08
C LEU A 10 52.80 27.88 35.39
N SER A 11 52.16 27.25 36.37
CA SER A 11 51.76 25.87 36.71
C SER A 11 51.08 25.92 38.09
N LYS A 12 50.17 24.96 38.36
CA LYS A 12 49.74 24.42 39.68
C LYS A 12 48.92 25.30 40.62
N ASP A 13 47.65 24.90 40.78
CA ASP A 13 47.16 24.43 42.07
C ASP A 13 46.35 23.14 41.87
N SER A 14 46.61 22.15 42.72
CA SER A 14 45.94 20.85 42.76
C SER A 14 44.86 20.88 43.84
N GLU A 15 43.60 20.88 43.42
CA GLU A 15 42.46 20.58 44.29
C GLU A 15 41.94 19.17 43.93
N TYR A 16 41.73 18.33 44.94
CA TYR A 16 41.12 17.01 44.76
C TYR A 16 39.70 17.19 44.22
N PRO A 17 39.29 16.47 43.16
CA PRO A 17 37.98 16.66 42.58
C PRO A 17 36.89 16.24 43.56
N GLY A 18 35.89 17.12 43.73
CA GLY A 18 34.72 16.86 44.55
C GLY A 18 33.92 15.66 44.03
N SER A 19 33.05 15.08 44.86
CA SER A 19 32.19 13.95 44.49
C SER A 19 31.43 14.15 43.18
N ASN A 20 31.10 15.39 42.83
CA ASN A 20 30.45 15.76 41.57
C ASN A 20 31.40 15.71 40.36
N GLU A 21 32.69 16.01 40.52
CA GLU A 21 33.69 15.81 39.47
C GLU A 21 34.05 14.33 39.29
N LEU A 22 34.03 13.53 40.35
CA LEU A 22 34.19 12.08 40.26
C LEU A 22 32.99 11.41 39.58
N ILE A 23 31.78 11.91 39.83
CA ILE A 23 30.56 11.51 39.10
C ILE A 23 30.63 11.97 37.64
N ASN A 24 31.09 13.20 37.37
CA ASN A 24 31.24 13.69 36.01
C ASN A 24 32.37 12.97 35.25
N LEU A 25 33.47 12.60 35.89
CA LEU A 25 34.54 11.78 35.31
C LEU A 25 34.11 10.31 35.12
N MET A 26 33.25 9.77 36.00
CA MET A 26 32.61 8.46 35.78
C MET A 26 31.54 8.52 34.68
N LEU A 27 30.81 9.63 34.54
CA LEU A 27 29.90 9.87 33.41
C LEU A 27 30.66 10.02 32.10
N ASP A 28 31.74 10.80 32.08
CA ASP A 28 32.52 11.06 30.86
C ASP A 28 33.29 9.81 30.41
N SER A 29 33.77 8.99 31.35
CA SER A 29 34.38 7.68 31.05
C SER A 29 33.37 6.57 30.71
N THR A 30 32.09 6.70 31.09
CA THR A 30 31.02 5.80 30.62
C THR A 30 30.47 6.23 29.25
N LEU A 31 30.47 7.53 28.94
CA LEU A 31 30.12 8.11 27.63
C LEU A 31 31.21 7.91 26.57
N SER A 32 32.48 7.74 26.97
CA SER A 32 33.59 7.42 26.06
C SER A 32 33.80 5.92 25.81
N SER A 33 32.80 5.08 26.12
CA SER A 33 32.84 3.64 25.81
C SER A 33 32.05 3.36 24.52
N PRO A 34 32.44 2.37 23.69
CA PRO A 34 31.82 2.15 22.40
C PRO A 34 30.32 1.93 22.58
N GLN A 35 29.50 2.65 21.81
CA GLN A 35 28.04 2.55 21.74
C GLN A 35 27.56 1.13 22.03
N THR A 36 27.20 0.83 23.28
CA THR A 36 26.68 -0.47 23.63
C THR A 36 25.20 -0.48 23.25
N TRP A 37 24.80 -1.45 22.44
CA TRP A 37 23.40 -1.76 22.10
C TRP A 37 22.44 -1.67 23.31
N PHE A 38 22.93 -1.94 24.52
CA PHE A 38 22.19 -1.88 25.77
C PHE A 38 21.74 -0.46 26.14
N SER A 39 22.58 0.58 25.99
CA SER A 39 22.17 1.95 26.29
C SER A 39 21.14 2.47 25.28
N TYR A 40 21.31 2.11 24.00
CA TYR A 40 20.36 2.41 22.93
C TYR A 40 18.99 1.74 23.15
N ILE A 41 18.97 0.44 23.51
CA ILE A 41 17.72 -0.29 23.78
C ILE A 41 17.04 0.24 25.04
N THR A 42 17.81 0.56 26.08
CA THR A 42 17.26 1.11 27.33
C THR A 42 16.62 2.47 27.07
N GLN A 43 17.26 3.34 26.29
CA GLN A 43 16.69 4.62 25.89
C GLN A 43 15.41 4.45 25.05
N GLN A 44 15.42 3.52 24.07
CA GLN A 44 14.24 3.21 23.26
C GLN A 44 13.07 2.66 24.09
N TYR A 45 13.36 1.89 25.14
CA TYR A 45 12.35 1.32 26.04
C TYR A 45 11.67 2.39 26.91
N TYR A 46 12.44 3.30 27.51
CA TYR A 46 11.89 4.34 28.39
C TYR A 46 11.18 5.46 27.61
N GLU A 47 11.69 5.85 26.43
CA GLU A 47 11.11 6.95 25.65
C GLU A 47 9.92 6.52 24.78
N CYS A 48 9.91 5.29 24.25
CA CYS A 48 8.83 4.83 23.37
C CYS A 48 7.91 3.77 24.00
N MET A 49 8.46 2.74 24.66
CA MET A 49 7.66 1.56 25.03
C MET A 49 6.78 1.78 26.25
N ILE A 50 7.28 2.44 27.31
CA ILE A 50 6.50 2.68 28.54
C ILE A 50 5.27 3.57 28.30
N PRO A 51 5.37 4.76 27.67
CA PRO A 51 4.20 5.59 27.38
C PRO A 51 3.23 4.90 26.40
N LEU A 52 3.73 4.15 25.43
CA LEU A 52 2.91 3.34 24.53
C LEU A 52 2.12 2.27 25.30
N LEU A 53 2.77 1.52 26.19
CA LEU A 53 2.14 0.43 26.93
C LEU A 53 1.10 0.95 27.93
N SER A 54 1.39 2.05 28.62
CA SER A 54 0.45 2.67 29.56
C SER A 54 -0.78 3.23 28.85
N GLN A 55 -0.59 3.83 27.67
CA GLN A 55 -1.68 4.34 26.83
C GLN A 55 -2.52 3.20 26.23
N ILE A 56 -1.90 2.11 25.78
CA ILE A 56 -2.59 0.90 25.32
C ILE A 56 -3.41 0.29 26.46
N LEU A 57 -2.83 0.11 27.64
CA LEU A 57 -3.51 -0.48 28.79
C LEU A 57 -4.70 0.38 29.23
N PHE A 58 -4.50 1.69 29.43
CA PHE A 58 -5.58 2.60 29.83
C PHE A 58 -6.74 2.59 28.82
N ASN A 59 -6.44 2.67 27.52
CA ASN A 59 -7.45 2.63 26.46
C ASN A 59 -8.11 1.24 26.33
N HIS A 60 -7.38 0.16 26.60
CA HIS A 60 -7.92 -1.20 26.64
C HIS A 60 -8.92 -1.35 27.77
N TYR A 61 -8.60 -0.86 28.98
CA TYR A 61 -9.50 -0.92 30.13
C TYR A 61 -10.82 -0.15 29.88
N LEU A 62 -10.73 1.03 29.27
CA LEU A 62 -11.90 1.89 29.05
C LEU A 62 -12.86 1.35 27.96
N ASN A 63 -12.35 0.61 26.96
CA ASN A 63 -13.16 0.12 25.83
C ASN A 63 -13.54 -1.37 25.93
N PHE A 64 -12.63 -2.23 26.39
CA PHE A 64 -12.81 -3.69 26.32
C PHE A 64 -13.83 -4.20 27.35
N TYR A 65 -13.74 -3.73 28.60
CA TYR A 65 -14.57 -4.22 29.69
C TYR A 65 -16.04 -3.82 29.56
N PRO A 66 -16.40 -2.57 29.17
CA PRO A 66 -17.80 -2.21 28.93
C PRO A 66 -18.42 -3.02 27.78
N CYS A 67 -17.66 -3.28 26.72
CA CYS A 67 -18.14 -4.08 25.58
C CYS A 67 -18.39 -5.55 25.95
N ILE A 68 -17.50 -6.17 26.74
CA ILE A 68 -17.71 -7.54 27.24
C ILE A 68 -18.87 -7.59 28.21
N LEU A 69 -18.95 -6.65 29.15
CA LEU A 69 -20.05 -6.58 30.10
C LEU A 69 -21.39 -6.45 29.38
N PHE A 70 -21.49 -5.58 28.37
CA PHE A 70 -22.70 -5.43 27.56
C PHE A 70 -23.08 -6.73 26.83
N ARG A 71 -22.10 -7.42 26.22
CA ARG A 71 -22.36 -8.71 25.55
C ARG A 71 -22.82 -9.80 26.53
N LEU A 72 -22.25 -9.85 27.73
CA LEU A 72 -22.69 -10.79 28.76
C LEU A 72 -24.11 -10.47 29.25
N LEU A 73 -24.42 -9.18 29.49
CA LEU A 73 -25.76 -8.75 29.90
C LEU A 73 -26.82 -9.07 28.83
N VAL A 74 -26.49 -8.91 27.55
CA VAL A 74 -27.34 -9.30 26.42
C VAL A 74 -27.50 -10.83 26.33
N PHE A 75 -26.40 -11.58 26.50
CA PHE A 75 -26.41 -13.04 26.41
C PHE A 75 -27.22 -13.69 27.55
N PHE A 76 -27.14 -13.16 28.77
CA PHE A 76 -27.90 -13.64 29.92
C PHE A 76 -29.34 -13.13 29.97
N ASN A 77 -29.76 -12.24 29.06
CA ASN A 77 -31.13 -11.74 29.02
C ASN A 77 -32.02 -12.68 28.17
N PRO A 78 -32.87 -13.52 28.78
CA PRO A 78 -33.71 -14.48 28.04
C PRO A 78 -34.79 -13.81 27.17
N PHE A 79 -35.05 -12.51 27.35
CA PHE A 79 -36.01 -11.73 26.57
C PHE A 79 -35.34 -10.84 25.51
N HIS A 80 -34.06 -11.09 25.18
CA HIS A 80 -33.29 -10.24 24.27
C HIS A 80 -33.94 -10.05 22.88
N GLN A 81 -34.60 -11.09 22.33
CA GLN A 81 -35.28 -10.98 21.03
C GLN A 81 -36.51 -10.08 21.06
N GLN A 82 -37.23 -10.01 22.19
CA GLN A 82 -38.49 -9.27 22.31
C GLN A 82 -38.26 -7.75 22.45
N TYR A 83 -37.09 -7.33 22.93
CA TYR A 83 -36.71 -5.93 23.13
C TYR A 83 -35.51 -5.51 22.27
N THR A 84 -35.43 -6.01 21.04
CA THR A 84 -34.32 -5.77 20.11
C THR A 84 -34.05 -4.28 19.90
N PHE A 85 -35.10 -3.47 19.74
CA PHE A 85 -34.97 -2.01 19.61
C PHE A 85 -34.32 -1.36 20.85
N ILE A 86 -34.73 -1.77 22.06
CA ILE A 86 -34.18 -1.23 23.32
C ILE A 86 -32.71 -1.63 23.46
N ASN A 87 -32.35 -2.86 23.08
CA ASN A 87 -30.98 -3.33 23.10
C ASN A 87 -30.08 -2.58 22.11
N HIS A 88 -30.57 -2.26 20.91
CA HIS A 88 -29.85 -1.43 19.94
C HIS A 88 -29.71 0.02 20.42
N ALA A 89 -30.75 0.61 21.00
CA ALA A 89 -30.70 1.97 21.54
C ALA A 89 -29.71 2.06 22.71
N PHE A 90 -29.73 1.08 23.62
CA PHE A 90 -28.79 1.01 24.72
C PHE A 90 -27.35 0.79 24.24
N ALA A 91 -27.12 -0.08 23.25
CA ALA A 91 -25.80 -0.28 22.64
C ALA A 91 -25.26 1.01 22.01
N GLY A 92 -26.12 1.75 21.29
CA GLY A 92 -25.76 3.03 20.68
C GLY A 92 -25.43 4.10 21.72
N LEU A 93 -26.24 4.22 22.77
CA LEU A 93 -25.99 5.17 23.87
C LEU A 93 -24.72 4.83 24.65
N ALA A 94 -24.52 3.55 24.99
CA ALA A 94 -23.32 3.09 25.68
C ALA A 94 -22.05 3.31 24.84
N GLY A 95 -22.10 2.98 23.54
CA GLY A 95 -20.99 3.23 22.62
C GLY A 95 -20.68 4.72 22.46
N THR A 96 -21.71 5.57 22.34
CA THR A 96 -21.55 7.03 22.25
C THR A 96 -20.96 7.61 23.54
N LEU A 97 -21.38 7.11 24.70
CA LEU A 97 -20.84 7.53 26.00
C LEU A 97 -19.36 7.16 26.14
N VAL A 98 -18.96 5.95 25.72
CA VAL A 98 -17.55 5.53 25.73
C VAL A 98 -16.70 6.41 24.81
N LEU A 99 -17.19 6.72 23.60
CA LEU A 99 -16.51 7.64 22.70
C LEU A 99 -16.40 9.05 23.29
N TRP A 100 -17.45 9.53 23.97
CA TRP A 100 -17.44 10.85 24.63
C TRP A 100 -16.41 10.91 25.77
N LEU A 101 -16.30 9.85 26.58
CA LEU A 101 -15.28 9.78 27.63
C LEU A 101 -13.85 9.76 27.06
N GLN A 102 -13.66 9.28 25.83
CA GLN A 102 -12.36 9.15 25.19
C GLN A 102 -11.95 10.37 24.36
N PHE A 103 -12.89 11.08 23.72
CA PHE A 103 -12.61 12.17 22.77
C PHE A 103 -13.33 13.48 23.10
N GLU A 104 -14.08 13.53 24.20
CA GLU A 104 -14.73 14.73 24.73
C GLU A 104 -15.61 15.43 23.67
N SER A 105 -15.42 16.73 23.44
CA SER A 105 -16.17 17.51 22.45
C SER A 105 -15.85 17.14 20.99
N GLN A 106 -14.76 16.41 20.75
CA GLN A 106 -14.29 16.11 19.41
C GLN A 106 -15.10 14.98 18.74
N ILE A 107 -15.91 14.22 19.50
CA ILE A 107 -16.80 13.18 18.96
C ILE A 107 -17.82 13.70 17.93
N VAL A 108 -18.07 15.01 17.93
CA VAL A 108 -19.02 15.64 17.01
C VAL A 108 -18.63 15.35 15.56
N VAL A 109 -17.34 15.26 15.25
CA VAL A 109 -16.82 14.92 13.91
C VAL A 109 -17.31 13.54 13.46
N LEU A 110 -17.17 12.54 14.33
CA LEU A 110 -17.59 11.15 14.07
C LEU A 110 -19.13 11.05 13.93
N LEU A 111 -19.87 11.79 14.77
CA LEU A 111 -21.33 11.78 14.74
C LEU A 111 -21.89 12.43 13.48
N VAL A 112 -21.26 13.50 12.99
CA VAL A 112 -21.64 14.17 11.74
C VAL A 112 -21.42 13.24 10.55
N GLU A 113 -20.27 12.58 10.44
CA GLU A 113 -20.02 11.61 9.35
C GLU A 113 -21.04 10.46 9.39
N THR A 114 -21.32 9.92 10.58
CA THR A 114 -22.31 8.84 10.76
C THR A 114 -23.72 9.28 10.35
N TRP A 115 -24.11 10.52 10.67
CA TRP A 115 -25.41 11.07 10.29
C TRP A 115 -25.53 11.27 8.78
N ILE A 116 -24.49 11.80 8.13
CA ILE A 116 -24.40 11.90 6.67
C ILE A 116 -24.53 10.52 6.04
N GLY A 117 -23.84 9.51 6.57
CA GLY A 117 -23.93 8.14 6.08
C GLY A 117 -25.34 7.53 6.22
N TYR A 118 -26.02 7.79 7.33
CA TYR A 118 -27.41 7.36 7.50
C TYR A 118 -28.34 7.97 6.44
N VAL A 119 -28.20 9.28 6.18
CA VAL A 119 -28.99 9.98 5.15
C VAL A 119 -28.73 9.38 3.76
N ILE A 120 -27.46 9.11 3.41
CA ILE A 120 -27.11 8.51 2.11
C ILE A 120 -27.78 7.13 1.95
N ILE A 121 -27.70 6.27 2.96
CA ILE A 121 -28.28 4.92 2.90
C ILE A 121 -29.83 4.97 2.82
N ARG A 122 -30.45 5.96 3.47
CA ARG A 122 -31.92 6.07 3.57
C ARG A 122 -32.60 6.63 2.32
N PHE A 123 -31.92 7.52 1.58
CA PHE A 123 -32.51 8.30 0.49
C PHE A 123 -31.97 7.96 -0.92
N PHE A 124 -30.83 7.27 -1.03
CA PHE A 124 -30.28 6.86 -2.33
C PHE A 124 -30.44 5.35 -2.52
N ASP A 125 -30.77 4.95 -3.75
CA ASP A 125 -31.14 3.55 -4.03
C ASP A 125 -30.17 2.76 -4.89
N ARG A 126 -29.41 3.39 -5.79
CA ARG A 126 -28.67 2.68 -6.87
C ARG A 126 -27.15 2.84 -6.84
N HIS A 127 -26.58 3.66 -5.96
CA HIS A 127 -25.13 3.91 -5.90
C HIS A 127 -24.69 4.32 -4.47
N ARG A 128 -25.32 3.76 -3.43
CA ARG A 128 -25.08 4.13 -2.04
C ARG A 128 -23.59 4.01 -1.69
N GLY A 129 -22.92 2.94 -2.12
CA GLY A 129 -21.50 2.67 -1.86
C GLY A 129 -20.58 3.72 -2.48
N ILE A 130 -20.81 4.09 -3.74
CA ILE A 130 -19.99 5.09 -4.46
C ILE A 130 -20.22 6.49 -3.86
N ILE A 131 -21.48 6.86 -3.62
CA ILE A 131 -21.83 8.15 -3.01
C ILE A 131 -21.24 8.24 -1.61
N MET A 132 -21.32 7.16 -0.82
CA MET A 132 -20.71 7.09 0.51
C MET A 132 -19.19 7.26 0.44
N ALA A 133 -18.51 6.57 -0.48
CA ALA A 133 -17.07 6.66 -0.63
C ALA A 133 -16.61 8.07 -1.02
N LEU A 134 -17.28 8.71 -1.97
CA LEU A 134 -16.98 10.08 -2.37
C LEU A 134 -17.18 11.06 -1.21
N VAL A 135 -18.31 10.96 -0.50
CA VAL A 135 -18.63 11.86 0.61
C VAL A 135 -17.68 11.66 1.79
N SER A 136 -17.37 10.42 2.18
CA SER A 136 -16.41 10.13 3.26
C SER A 136 -14.98 10.57 2.91
N VAL A 137 -14.52 10.35 1.67
CA VAL A 137 -13.19 10.83 1.24
C VAL A 137 -13.13 12.36 1.21
N CYS A 138 -14.17 13.03 0.70
CA CYS A 138 -14.26 14.49 0.75
C CYS A 138 -14.29 15.02 2.18
N TYR A 139 -15.02 14.36 3.09
CA TYR A 139 -15.08 14.72 4.51
C TYR A 139 -13.69 14.60 5.17
N LEU A 140 -12.99 13.48 4.96
CA LEU A 140 -11.61 13.28 5.43
C LEU A 140 -10.66 14.35 4.92
N MET A 141 -10.75 14.71 3.63
CA MET A 141 -9.95 15.79 3.05
C MET A 141 -10.30 17.15 3.66
N LEU A 142 -11.57 17.48 3.86
CA LEU A 142 -11.98 18.74 4.50
C LEU A 142 -11.49 18.83 5.94
N CYS A 143 -11.52 17.73 6.68
CA CYS A 143 -10.96 17.66 8.03
C CYS A 143 -9.43 17.81 8.04
N GLU A 144 -8.74 17.32 7.00
CA GLU A 144 -7.28 17.47 6.83
C GLU A 144 -6.88 18.91 6.41
N PHE A 145 -7.70 19.57 5.58
CA PHE A 145 -7.35 20.86 4.97
C PHE A 145 -7.84 22.10 5.73
N GLU A 146 -8.94 22.04 6.48
CA GLU A 146 -9.62 23.29 6.88
C GLU A 146 -10.08 23.41 8.35
N ILE A 147 -10.33 22.36 9.14
CA ILE A 147 -11.31 22.55 10.26
C ILE A 147 -10.88 22.21 11.70
N ILE A 148 -9.72 21.61 12.01
CA ILE A 148 -9.43 21.24 13.42
C ILE A 148 -7.98 21.51 13.78
N TYR A 149 -7.77 22.32 14.82
CA TYR A 149 -6.48 22.54 15.51
C TYR A 149 -5.54 21.34 15.36
N LEU A 150 -4.31 21.57 14.88
CA LEU A 150 -3.32 20.54 14.51
C LEU A 150 -3.15 19.41 15.54
N GLU A 151 -3.44 19.65 16.82
CA GLU A 151 -3.30 18.67 17.88
C GLU A 151 -4.54 17.76 18.08
N SER A 152 -5.74 18.25 17.76
CA SER A 152 -7.01 17.56 17.99
C SER A 152 -7.38 16.58 16.87
N TRP A 153 -7.11 16.94 15.61
CA TRP A 153 -7.37 16.05 14.47
C TRP A 153 -6.50 14.79 14.49
N GLN A 154 -5.22 14.94 14.86
CA GLN A 154 -4.27 13.81 14.89
C GLN A 154 -4.70 12.71 15.85
N ARG A 155 -5.41 13.05 16.94
CA ARG A 155 -5.96 12.09 17.91
C ARG A 155 -7.13 11.27 17.36
N LEU A 156 -7.93 11.85 16.45
CA LEU A 156 -9.13 11.23 15.89
C LEU A 156 -8.92 10.58 14.52
N ARG A 157 -7.87 10.99 13.81
CA ARG A 157 -7.57 10.59 12.43
C ARG A 157 -7.74 9.08 12.17
N GLY A 158 -7.17 8.24 13.04
CA GLY A 158 -7.24 6.79 12.87
C GLY A 158 -8.65 6.21 13.03
N ILE A 159 -9.45 6.78 13.93
CA ILE A 159 -10.81 6.30 14.21
C ILE A 159 -11.78 6.78 13.14
N GLU A 160 -11.60 8.01 12.67
CA GLU A 160 -12.34 8.54 11.52
C GLU A 160 -12.11 7.69 10.26
N MET A 161 -10.86 7.33 9.96
CA MET A 161 -10.55 6.44 8.84
C MET A 161 -11.25 5.08 8.96
N VAL A 162 -11.31 4.52 10.16
CA VAL A 162 -12.01 3.24 10.41
C VAL A 162 -13.52 3.41 10.26
N LEU A 163 -14.10 4.52 10.73
CA LEU A 163 -15.51 4.83 10.58
C LEU A 163 -15.90 4.96 9.10
N ALA A 164 -15.13 5.73 8.33
CA ALA A 164 -15.29 5.87 6.88
C ALA A 164 -15.26 4.50 6.17
N MET A 165 -14.27 3.65 6.51
CA MET A 165 -14.19 2.29 5.96
C MET A 165 -15.44 1.45 6.27
N LYS A 166 -16.00 1.57 7.49
CA LYS A 166 -17.20 0.84 7.90
C LYS A 166 -18.46 1.35 7.20
N LEU A 167 -18.60 2.67 7.04
CA LEU A 167 -19.74 3.28 6.35
C LEU A 167 -19.75 2.91 4.86
N ILE A 168 -18.58 2.96 4.21
CA ILE A 168 -18.42 2.54 2.81
C ILE A 168 -18.76 1.06 2.66
N ALA A 169 -18.20 0.19 3.52
CA ALA A 169 -18.49 -1.23 3.50
C ALA A 169 -19.99 -1.52 3.65
N LEU A 170 -20.65 -0.88 4.63
CA LEU A 170 -22.10 -1.02 4.83
C LEU A 170 -22.89 -0.54 3.61
N ALA A 171 -22.52 0.60 3.01
CA ALA A 171 -23.22 1.15 1.85
C ALA A 171 -23.06 0.26 0.60
N VAL A 172 -21.88 -0.35 0.41
CA VAL A 172 -21.63 -1.34 -0.64
C VAL A 172 -22.40 -2.63 -0.38
N ASP A 173 -22.42 -3.14 0.87
CA ASP A 173 -23.16 -4.35 1.23
C ASP A 173 -24.67 -4.18 0.96
N VAL A 174 -25.21 -2.97 1.22
CA VAL A 174 -26.62 -2.63 0.94
C VAL A 174 -26.90 -2.51 -0.57
N ASP A 175 -25.93 -2.07 -1.38
CA ASP A 175 -26.04 -2.04 -2.85
C ASP A 175 -25.90 -3.44 -3.49
N SER A 176 -25.25 -4.39 -2.81
CA SER A 176 -24.77 -5.66 -3.38
C SER A 176 -25.81 -6.76 -3.66
N LYS A 177 -27.09 -6.43 -3.87
CA LYS A 177 -27.96 -7.40 -4.56
C LYS A 177 -27.56 -7.43 -6.04
N GLU A 178 -26.64 -8.38 -6.30
CA GLU A 178 -26.10 -8.93 -7.58
C GLU A 178 -24.68 -8.47 -7.98
N ASP A 179 -23.61 -9.07 -7.41
CA ASP A 179 -22.68 -10.05 -8.05
C ASP A 179 -21.42 -10.31 -7.18
N LEU A 180 -21.36 -11.44 -6.46
CA LEU A 180 -20.21 -11.86 -5.61
C LEU A 180 -18.87 -11.95 -6.36
N ARG A 181 -18.91 -12.06 -7.68
CA ARG A 181 -17.73 -12.22 -8.55
C ARG A 181 -16.97 -10.91 -8.74
N TRP A 182 -17.69 -9.77 -8.82
CA TRP A 182 -17.10 -8.44 -8.95
C TRP A 182 -16.30 -8.04 -7.70
N SER A 183 -16.89 -8.26 -6.52
CA SER A 183 -16.21 -7.99 -5.24
C SER A 183 -15.02 -8.93 -5.03
N TYR A 184 -15.15 -10.21 -5.42
CA TYR A 184 -14.01 -11.14 -5.40
C TYR A 184 -12.87 -10.68 -6.32
N ALA A 185 -13.17 -10.19 -7.54
CA ALA A 185 -12.15 -9.69 -8.46
C ALA A 185 -11.39 -8.48 -7.90
N ILE A 186 -12.11 -7.50 -7.33
CA ILE A 186 -11.50 -6.33 -6.67
C ILE A 186 -10.63 -6.76 -5.48
N CYS A 187 -11.17 -7.60 -4.59
CA CYS A 187 -10.46 -8.09 -3.42
C CYS A 187 -9.20 -8.89 -3.82
N LYS A 188 -9.29 -9.75 -4.84
CA LYS A 188 -8.15 -10.50 -5.37
C LYS A 188 -7.04 -9.57 -5.86
N SER A 189 -7.38 -8.56 -6.67
CA SER A 189 -6.39 -7.64 -7.25
C SER A 189 -5.75 -6.73 -6.19
N LEU A 190 -6.51 -6.28 -5.18
CA LEU A 190 -5.97 -5.53 -4.04
C LEU A 190 -5.05 -6.38 -3.14
N ILE A 191 -5.44 -7.61 -2.79
CA ILE A 191 -4.61 -8.50 -1.97
C ILE A 191 -3.31 -8.84 -2.69
N LEU A 192 -3.38 -9.21 -3.97
CA LEU A 192 -2.19 -9.51 -4.76
C LEU A 192 -1.30 -8.28 -4.94
N GLY A 193 -1.90 -7.10 -5.16
CA GLY A 193 -1.18 -5.83 -5.23
C GLY A 193 -0.42 -5.53 -3.93
N PHE A 194 -1.06 -5.71 -2.77
CA PHE A 194 -0.43 -5.51 -1.46
C PHE A 194 0.73 -6.48 -1.21
N ILE A 195 0.57 -7.76 -1.56
CA ILE A 195 1.66 -8.75 -1.51
C ILE A 195 2.83 -8.28 -2.39
N CYS A 196 2.55 -7.78 -3.60
CA CYS A 196 3.59 -7.28 -4.49
C CYS A 196 4.31 -6.05 -3.92
N LEU A 197 3.59 -5.14 -3.26
CA LEU A 197 4.18 -3.99 -2.58
C LEU A 197 5.13 -4.40 -1.44
N ILE A 198 4.73 -5.38 -0.62
CA ILE A 198 5.57 -5.92 0.45
C ILE A 198 6.85 -6.55 -0.13
N ILE A 199 6.72 -7.35 -1.19
CA ILE A 199 7.87 -7.98 -1.84
C ILE A 199 8.81 -6.92 -2.42
N SER A 200 8.24 -5.93 -3.09
CA SER A 200 8.98 -4.84 -3.73
C SER A 200 9.78 -4.00 -2.74
N THR A 201 9.19 -3.63 -1.61
CA THR A 201 9.77 -2.61 -0.71
C THR A 201 10.42 -3.22 0.53
N CYS A 202 9.79 -4.20 1.18
CA CYS A 202 10.25 -4.73 2.47
C CYS A 202 11.13 -5.97 2.31
N VAL A 203 10.72 -6.91 1.47
CA VAL A 203 11.46 -8.18 1.29
C VAL A 203 12.73 -7.97 0.50
N SER A 204 12.66 -7.19 -0.59
CA SER A 204 13.83 -6.93 -1.45
C SER A 204 14.93 -6.14 -0.71
N SER A 205 14.55 -5.21 0.18
CA SER A 205 15.48 -4.39 0.96
C SER A 205 16.12 -5.19 2.09
N GLY A 206 15.34 -5.92 2.87
CA GLY A 206 15.86 -6.77 3.95
C GLY A 206 16.80 -7.87 3.45
N LEU A 207 16.47 -8.53 2.32
CA LEU A 207 17.36 -9.54 1.72
C LEU A 207 18.63 -8.94 1.11
N ARG A 208 18.59 -7.67 0.67
CA ARG A 208 19.76 -7.00 0.11
C ARG A 208 20.77 -6.66 1.19
N GLU A 209 20.31 -6.23 2.36
CA GLU A 209 21.16 -5.94 3.52
C GLU A 209 21.85 -7.21 4.05
N HIS A 210 21.13 -8.34 4.07
CA HIS A 210 21.68 -9.63 4.49
C HIS A 210 22.53 -10.34 3.42
N SER A 211 22.51 -9.86 2.18
CA SER A 211 23.32 -10.44 1.10
C SER A 211 24.78 -10.02 1.29
N ASN A 212 25.67 -11.00 1.51
CA ASN A 212 27.13 -10.85 1.66
C ASN A 212 27.84 -10.27 0.41
N ASN A 213 27.46 -9.09 -0.06
CA ASN A 213 27.98 -8.39 -1.24
C ASN A 213 28.02 -9.21 -2.54
N ASN A 214 27.21 -10.27 -2.66
CA ASN A 214 27.11 -11.02 -3.90
C ASN A 214 26.39 -10.19 -4.97
N LYS A 215 27.15 -9.68 -5.94
CA LYS A 215 26.66 -8.81 -7.02
C LYS A 215 25.47 -9.41 -7.78
N TRP A 216 25.42 -10.73 -7.95
CA TRP A 216 24.34 -11.40 -8.68
C TRP A 216 23.04 -11.43 -7.90
N ILE A 217 23.10 -11.69 -6.59
CA ILE A 217 21.93 -11.66 -5.70
C ILE A 217 21.40 -10.24 -5.62
N ILE A 218 22.28 -9.25 -5.47
CA ILE A 218 21.92 -7.83 -5.44
C ILE A 218 21.25 -7.41 -6.75
N ALA A 219 21.79 -7.82 -7.91
CA ALA A 219 21.20 -7.54 -9.22
C ALA A 219 19.82 -8.19 -9.37
N TRP A 220 19.69 -9.47 -8.97
CA TRP A 220 18.41 -10.19 -9.00
C TRP A 220 17.37 -9.55 -8.08
N LEU A 221 17.71 -9.21 -6.84
CA LEU A 221 16.83 -8.50 -5.90
C LEU A 221 16.43 -7.11 -6.42
N SER A 222 17.32 -6.44 -7.15
CA SER A 222 17.01 -5.16 -7.81
C SER A 222 15.99 -5.32 -8.92
N ALA A 223 16.17 -6.34 -9.76
CA ALA A 223 15.21 -6.67 -10.81
C ALA A 223 13.87 -7.09 -10.19
N LEU A 224 13.88 -7.90 -9.13
CA LEU A 224 12.69 -8.34 -8.40
C LEU A 224 11.89 -7.15 -7.87
N SER A 225 12.53 -6.21 -7.17
CA SER A 225 11.88 -5.00 -6.66
C SER A 225 11.22 -4.18 -7.79
N PHE A 226 11.93 -4.00 -8.90
CA PHE A 226 11.37 -3.30 -10.08
C PHE A 226 10.16 -4.03 -10.68
N ARG A 227 10.22 -5.36 -10.85
CA ARG A 227 9.09 -6.14 -11.37
C ARG A 227 7.87 -6.10 -10.46
N PHE A 228 8.06 -6.32 -9.17
CA PHE A 228 6.95 -6.38 -8.22
C PHE A 228 6.33 -5.00 -7.95
N SER A 229 7.09 -3.91 -8.03
CA SER A 229 6.50 -2.56 -8.02
C SER A 229 5.63 -2.30 -9.25
N HIS A 230 6.06 -2.74 -10.44
CA HIS A 230 5.24 -2.68 -11.65
C HIS A 230 3.94 -3.48 -11.51
N TYR A 231 4.01 -4.72 -10.99
CA TYR A 231 2.83 -5.54 -10.73
C TYR A 231 1.85 -4.84 -9.77
N PHE A 232 2.36 -4.24 -8.69
CA PHE A 232 1.55 -3.46 -7.76
C PHE A 232 0.79 -2.33 -8.46
N VAL A 233 1.47 -1.54 -9.29
CA VAL A 233 0.83 -0.42 -10.02
C VAL A 233 -0.27 -0.94 -10.95
N CYS A 234 0.01 -1.99 -11.74
CA CYS A 234 -0.97 -2.57 -12.66
C CYS A 234 -2.18 -3.20 -11.93
N LEU A 235 -1.96 -3.96 -10.86
CA LEU A 235 -3.03 -4.59 -10.08
C LEU A 235 -3.89 -3.55 -9.34
N THR A 236 -3.27 -2.45 -8.88
CA THR A 236 -4.00 -1.31 -8.31
C THR A 236 -4.85 -0.63 -9.38
N SER A 237 -4.30 -0.42 -10.59
CA SER A 237 -5.06 0.18 -11.70
C SER A 237 -6.24 -0.70 -12.15
N GLU A 238 -6.09 -2.02 -12.10
CA GLU A 238 -7.16 -2.99 -12.36
C GLU A 238 -8.24 -2.91 -11.28
N ALA A 239 -7.86 -2.88 -10.00
CA ALA A 239 -8.81 -2.72 -8.89
C ALA A 239 -9.57 -1.38 -8.98
N THR A 240 -8.89 -0.29 -9.32
CA THR A 240 -9.53 1.03 -9.51
C THR A 240 -10.47 1.05 -10.71
N SER A 241 -10.09 0.41 -11.83
CA SER A 241 -10.94 0.32 -13.02
C SER A 241 -12.20 -0.49 -12.76
N LEU A 242 -12.06 -1.65 -12.09
CA LEU A 242 -13.20 -2.48 -11.68
C LEU A 242 -14.09 -1.78 -10.64
N ALA A 243 -13.51 -1.06 -9.68
CA ALA A 243 -14.24 -0.26 -8.70
C ALA A 243 -15.00 0.92 -9.35
N SER A 244 -14.49 1.46 -10.46
CA SER A 244 -15.16 2.49 -11.25
C SER A 244 -16.31 1.97 -12.12
N GLY A 245 -16.54 0.65 -12.13
CA GLY A 245 -17.57 0.01 -12.94
C GLY A 245 -17.15 -0.23 -14.39
N TYR A 246 -15.85 -0.19 -14.70
CA TYR A 246 -15.32 -0.53 -16.02
C TYR A 246 -15.10 -2.04 -16.12
N PHE A 247 -15.87 -2.73 -16.97
CA PHE A 247 -15.77 -4.18 -17.21
C PHE A 247 -15.69 -4.45 -18.72
N ASN A 248 -15.07 -5.58 -19.08
CA ASN A 248 -15.03 -6.03 -20.47
C ASN A 248 -16.40 -6.56 -20.88
N GLU A 249 -16.88 -6.20 -22.08
CA GLU A 249 -18.07 -6.82 -22.66
C GLU A 249 -17.83 -8.33 -22.85
N PRO A 250 -18.83 -9.19 -22.59
CA PRO A 250 -18.68 -10.63 -22.78
C PRO A 250 -18.35 -10.94 -24.25
N HIS A 251 -17.31 -11.74 -24.44
CA HIS A 251 -16.97 -12.30 -25.75
C HIS A 251 -18.06 -13.30 -26.15
N GLU A 252 -18.53 -13.27 -27.42
CA GLU A 252 -19.67 -14.04 -27.94
C GLU A 252 -19.66 -15.56 -27.65
N ASP A 253 -18.52 -16.13 -27.24
CA ASP A 253 -18.34 -17.57 -27.01
C ASP A 253 -18.35 -18.00 -25.52
N ASN A 254 -18.41 -17.08 -24.56
CA ASN A 254 -18.41 -17.38 -23.12
C ASN A 254 -19.65 -16.81 -22.42
N GLU A 255 -20.58 -17.68 -22.02
CA GLU A 255 -21.79 -17.33 -21.25
C GLU A 255 -21.48 -16.78 -19.83
N SER A 256 -20.23 -16.85 -19.37
CA SER A 256 -19.81 -16.24 -18.11
C SER A 256 -19.33 -14.81 -18.34
N LEU A 257 -20.02 -13.83 -17.76
CA LEU A 257 -19.48 -12.49 -17.51
C LEU A 257 -18.12 -12.64 -16.81
N ASP A 258 -17.04 -12.44 -17.55
CA ASP A 258 -15.70 -12.53 -17.01
C ASP A 258 -15.30 -11.13 -16.53
N TRP A 259 -15.37 -10.94 -15.21
CA TRP A 259 -15.03 -9.70 -14.52
C TRP A 259 -13.52 -9.41 -14.53
N GLN A 260 -12.88 -9.53 -15.69
CA GLN A 260 -11.43 -9.55 -15.89
C GLN A 260 -11.02 -8.41 -16.82
N HIS A 261 -10.90 -7.19 -16.28
CA HIS A 261 -10.12 -6.13 -16.92
C HIS A 261 -8.64 -6.28 -16.54
N GLU A 262 -8.03 -7.35 -17.01
CA GLU A 262 -6.65 -7.67 -16.66
C GLU A 262 -5.70 -6.66 -17.32
N VAL A 263 -4.84 -6.03 -16.52
CA VAL A 263 -3.79 -5.09 -17.02
C VAL A 263 -2.44 -5.80 -17.14
N VAL A 264 -2.20 -6.80 -16.29
CA VAL A 264 -0.95 -7.57 -16.19
C VAL A 264 -1.26 -9.03 -15.80
N LYS A 265 -0.43 -9.98 -16.22
CA LYS A 265 -0.47 -11.38 -15.72
C LYS A 265 0.86 -11.81 -15.11
N PRO A 266 1.08 -11.62 -13.79
CA PRO A 266 2.35 -11.96 -13.14
C PRO A 266 2.77 -13.42 -13.33
N SER A 267 1.81 -14.36 -13.31
CA SER A 267 2.07 -15.79 -13.48
C SER A 267 2.71 -16.15 -14.82
N ARG A 268 2.33 -15.44 -15.90
CA ARG A 268 2.87 -15.65 -17.25
C ARG A 268 4.20 -14.93 -17.47
N ILE A 269 4.54 -13.97 -16.61
CA ILE A 269 5.80 -13.23 -16.66
C ILE A 269 6.90 -13.95 -15.88
N GLU A 270 6.58 -14.48 -14.70
CA GLU A 270 7.57 -15.17 -13.85
C GLU A 270 7.84 -16.61 -14.31
N LEU A 271 6.87 -17.26 -14.97
CA LEU A 271 7.03 -18.59 -15.58
C LEU A 271 6.67 -18.56 -17.07
N PRO A 272 7.43 -17.82 -17.90
CA PRO A 272 7.14 -17.68 -19.32
C PRO A 272 7.56 -18.90 -20.11
N ARG A 273 6.79 -19.25 -21.15
CA ARG A 273 7.19 -20.26 -22.14
C ARG A 273 8.00 -19.66 -23.29
N SER A 274 7.82 -18.36 -23.56
CA SER A 274 8.47 -17.60 -24.62
C SER A 274 8.80 -16.17 -24.17
N LEU A 275 9.75 -15.52 -24.84
CA LEU A 275 10.06 -14.12 -24.56
C LEU A 275 8.92 -13.20 -25.04
N VAL A 276 8.25 -13.59 -26.14
CA VAL A 276 7.05 -12.90 -26.64
C VAL A 276 5.94 -12.86 -25.57
N GLU A 277 5.75 -13.94 -24.82
CA GLU A 277 4.75 -14.01 -23.75
C GLU A 277 5.02 -12.97 -22.65
N VAL A 278 6.29 -12.79 -22.27
CA VAL A 278 6.71 -11.77 -21.29
C VAL A 278 6.30 -10.38 -21.76
N VAL A 279 6.56 -10.04 -23.02
CA VAL A 279 6.28 -8.69 -23.55
C VAL A 279 4.79 -8.40 -23.64
N ILE A 280 3.97 -9.41 -23.98
CA ILE A 280 2.52 -9.28 -24.03
C ILE A 280 1.97 -9.02 -22.62
N TYR A 281 2.32 -9.88 -21.67
CA TYR A 281 1.70 -9.87 -20.35
C TYR A 281 2.31 -8.85 -19.38
N TRP A 282 3.48 -8.31 -19.70
CA TRP A 282 4.12 -7.25 -18.91
C TRP A 282 3.22 -6.02 -18.77
N ASN A 283 2.63 -5.54 -19.87
CA ASN A 283 1.66 -4.45 -19.88
C ASN A 283 0.74 -4.62 -21.09
N MET A 284 -0.39 -5.29 -20.88
CA MET A 284 -1.27 -5.67 -21.99
C MET A 284 -1.85 -4.46 -22.73
N PRO A 285 -2.33 -3.38 -22.07
CA PRO A 285 -2.83 -2.20 -22.78
C PRO A 285 -1.81 -1.56 -23.73
N ILE A 286 -0.56 -1.40 -23.30
CA ILE A 286 0.50 -0.86 -24.15
C ILE A 286 0.84 -1.81 -25.29
N HIS A 287 0.90 -3.12 -25.02
CA HIS A 287 1.11 -4.11 -26.07
C HIS A 287 0.03 -4.00 -27.17
N TRP A 288 -1.24 -3.92 -26.80
CA TRP A 288 -2.35 -3.80 -27.75
C TRP A 288 -2.34 -2.49 -28.52
N MET A 289 -2.00 -1.38 -27.85
CA MET A 289 -1.81 -0.07 -28.50
C MET A 289 -0.72 -0.15 -29.57
N LEU A 290 0.47 -0.65 -29.22
CA LEU A 290 1.59 -0.79 -30.14
C LEU A 290 1.26 -1.75 -31.28
N LYS A 291 0.59 -2.86 -30.99
CA LYS A 291 0.16 -3.83 -32.00
C LYS A 291 -0.79 -3.21 -33.02
N LYS A 292 -1.81 -2.48 -32.53
CA LYS A 292 -2.86 -1.89 -33.37
C LYS A 292 -2.34 -0.70 -34.20
N TYR A 293 -1.57 0.19 -33.58
CA TYR A 293 -1.22 1.48 -34.18
C TYR A 293 0.16 1.51 -34.82
N ILE A 294 1.09 0.62 -34.44
CA ILE A 294 2.46 0.60 -34.98
C ILE A 294 2.71 -0.67 -35.78
N TYR A 295 2.51 -1.85 -35.18
CA TYR A 295 2.85 -3.13 -35.81
C TYR A 295 1.99 -3.41 -37.06
N GLN A 296 0.66 -3.36 -36.93
CA GLN A 296 -0.27 -3.68 -38.02
C GLN A 296 -0.07 -2.78 -39.25
N PRO A 297 0.08 -1.44 -39.13
CA PRO A 297 0.42 -0.61 -40.28
C PRO A 297 1.80 -0.90 -40.88
N SER A 298 2.79 -1.21 -40.02
CA SER A 298 4.19 -1.44 -40.44
C SER A 298 4.42 -2.80 -41.08
N ILE A 299 3.46 -3.74 -40.98
CA ILE A 299 3.57 -5.08 -41.57
C ILE A 299 3.73 -5.05 -43.10
N THR A 300 3.24 -3.99 -43.74
CA THR A 300 3.42 -3.73 -45.18
C THR A 300 4.89 -3.62 -45.59
N GLY A 301 5.77 -3.20 -44.67
CA GLY A 301 7.23 -3.15 -44.87
C GLY A 301 7.96 -4.46 -44.54
N GLY A 302 7.25 -5.53 -44.21
CA GLY A 302 7.80 -6.83 -43.83
C GLY A 302 7.83 -7.08 -42.32
N LYS A 303 7.80 -8.36 -41.93
CA LYS A 303 7.72 -8.80 -40.51
C LYS A 303 8.87 -8.23 -39.66
N TRP A 304 10.10 -8.26 -40.17
CA TRP A 304 11.28 -7.74 -39.47
C TRP A 304 11.15 -6.23 -39.21
N PHE A 305 10.77 -5.46 -40.23
CA PHE A 305 10.60 -4.02 -40.12
C PHE A 305 9.48 -3.66 -39.14
N ALA A 306 8.36 -4.39 -39.17
CA ALA A 306 7.25 -4.18 -38.23
C ALA A 306 7.63 -4.43 -36.77
N VAL A 307 8.40 -5.49 -36.50
CA VAL A 307 8.93 -5.77 -35.15
C VAL A 307 9.89 -4.65 -34.73
N PHE A 308 10.86 -4.31 -35.59
CA PHE A 308 11.82 -3.24 -35.30
C PHE A 308 11.12 -1.90 -35.00
N ALA A 309 10.19 -1.48 -35.86
CA ALA A 309 9.43 -0.24 -35.68
C ALA A 309 8.62 -0.23 -34.37
N THR A 310 8.05 -1.38 -34.00
CA THR A 310 7.28 -1.54 -32.75
C THR A 310 8.16 -1.37 -31.51
N TYR A 311 9.32 -2.04 -31.46
CA TYR A 311 10.24 -1.92 -30.32
C TYR A 311 10.99 -0.59 -30.30
N PHE A 312 11.23 0.01 -31.46
CA PHE A 312 11.78 1.36 -31.56
C PHE A 312 10.79 2.40 -31.02
N ALA A 313 9.51 2.32 -31.38
CA ALA A 313 8.46 3.18 -30.83
C ALA A 313 8.31 2.98 -29.30
N SER A 314 8.36 1.73 -28.84
CA SER A 314 8.37 1.41 -27.41
C SER A 314 9.56 2.05 -26.68
N ALA A 315 10.77 1.94 -27.24
CA ALA A 315 11.97 2.58 -26.68
C ALA A 315 11.83 4.11 -26.56
N LEU A 316 11.25 4.77 -27.57
CA LEU A 316 10.98 6.21 -27.52
C LEU A 316 9.99 6.60 -26.41
N LEU A 317 8.97 5.77 -26.14
CA LEU A 317 7.99 6.01 -25.07
C LEU A 317 8.60 5.95 -23.66
N HIS A 318 9.72 5.22 -23.49
CA HIS A 318 10.45 5.14 -22.22
C HIS A 318 11.42 6.32 -21.98
N GLY A 319 11.37 7.34 -22.84
CA GLY A 319 12.34 8.44 -22.86
C GLY A 319 13.66 7.98 -23.50
N LEU A 320 14.44 8.91 -24.05
CA LEU A 320 15.70 8.66 -24.79
C LEU A 320 16.86 8.10 -23.91
N ASN A 321 16.54 7.23 -22.97
CA ASN A 321 17.48 6.53 -22.11
C ASN A 321 18.12 5.38 -22.91
N PHE A 322 19.42 5.51 -23.15
CA PHE A 322 20.20 4.53 -23.92
C PHE A 322 20.12 3.12 -23.33
N SER A 323 20.19 3.00 -22.00
CA SER A 323 20.18 1.69 -21.31
C SER A 323 18.86 0.96 -21.52
N LEU A 324 17.72 1.65 -21.38
CA LEU A 324 16.39 1.06 -21.60
C LEU A 324 16.13 0.76 -23.08
N SER A 325 16.55 1.67 -23.96
CA SER A 325 16.40 1.51 -25.42
C SER A 325 17.17 0.29 -25.94
N ALA A 326 18.40 0.08 -25.46
CA ALA A 326 19.20 -1.08 -25.83
C ALA A 326 18.55 -2.40 -25.39
N ILE A 327 17.98 -2.44 -24.18
CA ILE A 327 17.27 -3.61 -23.67
C ILE A 327 16.03 -3.91 -24.53
N LEU A 328 15.18 -2.91 -24.79
CA LEU A 328 13.95 -3.10 -25.57
C LEU A 328 14.22 -3.53 -27.00
N LEU A 329 15.21 -2.92 -27.67
CA LEU A 329 15.60 -3.34 -29.01
C LEU A 329 16.18 -4.76 -29.02
N SER A 330 16.95 -5.15 -27.99
CA SER A 330 17.44 -6.54 -27.88
C SER A 330 16.30 -7.53 -27.72
N ILE A 331 15.28 -7.22 -26.90
CA ILE A 331 14.07 -8.04 -26.75
C ILE A 331 13.34 -8.16 -28.10
N GLY A 332 13.27 -7.08 -28.88
CA GLY A 332 12.68 -7.11 -30.22
C GLY A 332 13.41 -8.03 -31.20
N VAL A 333 14.75 -8.06 -31.15
CA VAL A 333 15.55 -9.01 -31.95
C VAL A 333 15.27 -10.44 -31.52
N TYR A 334 15.25 -10.74 -30.22
CA TYR A 334 14.94 -12.08 -29.72
C TYR A 334 13.51 -12.52 -30.09
N ALA A 335 12.52 -11.64 -29.97
CA ALA A 335 11.15 -11.91 -30.37
C ALA A 335 11.02 -12.22 -31.88
N TYR A 336 11.81 -11.52 -32.72
CA TYR A 336 11.87 -11.82 -34.15
C TYR A 336 12.48 -13.20 -34.43
N ILE A 337 13.61 -13.53 -33.80
CA ILE A 337 14.29 -14.82 -33.96
C ILE A 337 13.38 -15.96 -33.52
N GLU A 338 12.71 -15.81 -32.38
CA GLU A 338 11.76 -16.79 -31.86
C GLU A 338 10.59 -17.03 -32.84
N HIS A 339 10.05 -15.96 -33.44
CA HIS A 339 9.00 -16.08 -34.44
C HIS A 339 9.49 -16.74 -35.73
N ALA A 340 10.68 -16.38 -36.21
CA ALA A 340 11.27 -16.98 -37.42
C ALA A 340 11.50 -18.49 -37.26
N ASN A 341 12.08 -18.93 -36.14
CA ASN A 341 12.31 -20.36 -35.86
C ASN A 341 10.99 -21.14 -35.69
N SER A 342 9.93 -20.49 -35.21
CA SER A 342 8.60 -21.11 -35.08
C SER A 342 7.90 -21.30 -36.43
N ASP A 343 8.16 -20.43 -37.40
CA ASP A 343 7.63 -20.57 -38.76
C ASP A 343 8.37 -21.69 -39.51
N ASP A 344 9.71 -21.77 -39.40
CA ASP A 344 10.53 -22.83 -40.01
C ASP A 344 10.15 -24.24 -39.50
N SER A 345 9.89 -24.39 -38.19
CA SER A 345 9.49 -25.67 -37.61
C SER A 345 8.12 -26.14 -38.08
N ARG A 346 7.16 -25.22 -38.25
CA ARG A 346 5.84 -25.54 -38.81
C ARG A 346 5.91 -25.93 -40.28
N GLU A 347 6.78 -25.32 -41.08
CA GLU A 347 6.98 -25.74 -42.46
C GLU A 347 7.62 -27.14 -42.55
N SER A 348 8.54 -27.48 -41.64
CA SER A 348 9.14 -28.82 -41.59
C SER A 348 8.20 -29.93 -41.12
N ASP A 349 7.18 -29.63 -40.31
CA ASP A 349 6.15 -30.59 -39.89
C ASP A 349 5.10 -30.85 -40.99
N ILE A 350 5.04 -29.98 -42.00
CA ILE A 350 4.08 -30.07 -43.13
C ILE A 350 4.72 -30.72 -44.37
N SER A 351 6.06 -30.76 -44.45
CA SER A 351 6.85 -31.45 -45.49
C SER A 351 7.17 -32.89 -45.13
#